data_AF-A0A7S3B8N2-F1
#
_entry.id   AF-A0A7S3B8N2-F1
#
_cell.length_a   1.000
_cell.length_b   1.000
_cell.length_c   1.000
_cell.angle_alpha   90.00
_cell.angle_beta   90.00
_cell.angle_gamma   90.00
#
_symmetry.space_group_name_H-M   'P 1'
#
loop_
_entity.id
_entity.type
_entity.pdbx_description
1 polymer ?
#
loop_
_entity_poly.entity_id
_entity_poly.type
_entity_poly.pdbx_seq_one_letter_code
_entity_poly.pdbx_strand_id
1 'polypeptide(L)'
;DSSALVSPSDDVLQTDFLSFLSEREETMASSGICRVSPQGELTFRSRDDLAGLVVKFSMAKLSELAAAARALARYVDDLEAELEEADDAVVKLRKEMVSIEQQSAAEQSRLRSLEDQLGRLDVELEEARQLIDSQAAAQQVAEEQADAAALQVLEAQAAAAGERREEGSSDGVRLAIEMETKLMELESEALAAEQSKAQVERRLAEAQAKQEAAAEARKRDERRMLELQQRAEEAERSAELKAAEVSRVMLESEASVTKLKRQLEQLQLAQAAAEKSGQSFDAQADQLRDEISEQLTRATKAAAPPTASPASEAPEQLAKAPALSRMKRADLVAECEARGMSSDGTVVELRASLRVERKRDLLVAELNDRGWSDAQARRALTAVSWDVDAAVAVLQSKSSLKAK
;
A
#
# COMPACT_ATOMS: atom_id res chain seq x y z
N ASP A 1 -12.84 -16.32 29.71
CA ASP A 1 -14.12 -17.04 29.91
C ASP A 1 -14.21 -18.22 28.98
N SER A 2 -13.94 -19.39 29.52
CA SER A 2 -14.09 -20.69 28.87
C SER A 2 -15.56 -20.89 28.57
N SER A 3 -15.93 -20.74 27.29
CA SER A 3 -17.26 -21.06 26.78
C SER A 3 -17.53 -22.53 27.08
N ALA A 4 -18.32 -22.77 28.13
CA ALA A 4 -18.74 -24.11 28.50
C ALA A 4 -19.57 -24.63 27.31
N LEU A 5 -19.07 -25.69 26.67
CA LEU A 5 -19.84 -26.49 25.73
C LEU A 5 -21.18 -26.81 26.41
N VAL A 6 -22.23 -26.14 25.95
CA VAL A 6 -23.59 -26.29 26.48
C VAL A 6 -23.99 -27.73 26.19
N SER A 7 -23.91 -28.58 27.20
CA SER A 7 -24.56 -29.89 27.14
C SER A 7 -26.05 -29.64 26.90
N PRO A 8 -26.67 -30.30 25.91
CA PRO A 8 -28.11 -30.17 25.72
C PRO A 8 -28.78 -30.53 27.06
N SER A 9 -29.73 -29.70 27.50
CA SER A 9 -30.52 -30.02 28.69
C SER A 9 -31.25 -31.34 28.47
N ASP A 10 -31.51 -32.08 29.54
CA ASP A 10 -32.20 -33.38 29.47
C ASP A 10 -33.54 -33.28 28.73
N ASP A 11 -34.22 -32.13 28.81
CA ASP A 11 -35.46 -31.83 28.09
C ASP A 11 -35.30 -31.77 26.56
N VAL A 12 -34.15 -31.29 26.07
CA VAL A 12 -33.86 -31.23 24.62
C VAL A 12 -33.57 -32.63 24.09
N LEU A 13 -32.81 -33.43 24.82
CA LEU A 13 -32.57 -34.83 24.44
C LEU A 13 -33.85 -35.67 24.49
N GLN A 14 -34.74 -35.39 25.45
CA GLN A 14 -36.02 -36.06 25.55
C GLN A 14 -36.95 -35.70 24.39
N THR A 15 -37.08 -34.42 24.05
CA THR A 15 -37.89 -33.98 22.89
C THR A 15 -37.34 -34.51 21.58
N ASP A 16 -36.02 -34.48 21.38
CA ASP A 16 -35.34 -35.06 20.23
C ASP A 16 -35.51 -36.59 20.15
N PHE A 17 -35.52 -37.28 21.28
CA PHE A 17 -35.76 -38.71 21.30
C PHE A 17 -37.21 -39.02 20.91
N LEU A 18 -38.17 -38.25 21.42
CA LEU A 18 -39.58 -38.40 21.07
C LEU A 18 -39.86 -38.11 19.59
N SER A 19 -39.23 -37.10 19.00
CA SER A 19 -39.34 -36.83 17.56
C SER A 19 -38.69 -37.93 16.71
N PHE A 20 -37.54 -38.44 17.13
CA PHE A 20 -36.90 -39.58 16.47
C PHE A 20 -37.77 -40.85 16.53
N LEU A 21 -38.55 -41.02 17.60
CA LEU A 21 -39.50 -42.11 17.74
C LEU A 21 -40.70 -41.94 16.81
N SER A 22 -41.28 -40.74 16.72
CA SER A 22 -42.46 -40.47 15.88
C SER A 22 -42.17 -40.66 14.39
N GLU A 23 -41.01 -40.22 13.90
CA GLU A 23 -40.57 -40.44 12.51
C GLU A 23 -40.45 -41.92 12.13
N ARG A 24 -40.30 -42.79 13.12
CA ARG A 24 -40.07 -44.23 12.93
C ARG A 24 -41.21 -45.09 13.44
N GLU A 25 -42.28 -44.49 13.94
CA GLU A 25 -43.39 -45.19 14.58
C GLU A 25 -44.00 -46.23 13.64
N GLU A 26 -44.28 -45.86 12.38
CA GLU A 26 -44.83 -46.75 11.36
C GLU A 26 -43.90 -47.93 11.05
N THR A 27 -42.59 -47.67 10.97
CA THR A 27 -41.57 -48.72 10.72
C THR A 27 -41.34 -49.63 11.92
N MET A 28 -41.53 -49.12 13.15
CA MET A 28 -41.39 -49.89 14.38
C MET A 28 -42.63 -50.72 14.68
N ALA A 29 -43.82 -50.20 14.36
CA ALA A 29 -45.08 -50.92 14.47
C ALA A 29 -45.16 -52.08 13.47
N SER A 30 -44.70 -51.87 12.23
CA SER A 30 -44.69 -52.89 11.17
C SER A 30 -43.62 -53.98 11.39
N SER A 31 -42.46 -53.64 11.94
CA SER A 31 -41.44 -54.62 12.37
C SER A 31 -41.80 -55.30 13.70
N GLY A 32 -42.78 -54.72 14.42
CA GLY A 32 -43.27 -55.21 15.70
C GLY A 32 -42.32 -54.99 16.87
N ILE A 33 -41.23 -54.24 16.69
CA ILE A 33 -40.26 -53.94 17.74
C ILE A 33 -40.92 -53.23 18.94
N CYS A 34 -41.91 -52.39 18.66
CA CYS A 34 -42.67 -51.65 19.66
C CYS A 34 -44.17 -51.72 19.37
N ARG A 35 -45.00 -51.70 20.43
CA ARG A 35 -46.45 -51.48 20.33
C ARG A 35 -46.82 -50.19 21.05
N VAL A 36 -47.55 -49.33 20.35
CA VAL A 36 -48.10 -48.09 20.89
C VAL A 36 -49.49 -48.39 21.43
N SER A 37 -49.73 -48.09 22.70
CA SER A 37 -51.07 -48.20 23.29
C SER A 37 -51.95 -47.04 22.80
N PRO A 38 -53.30 -47.18 22.85
CA PRO A 38 -54.20 -46.06 22.54
C PRO A 38 -54.06 -44.86 23.49
N GLN A 39 -53.32 -45.02 24.59
CA GLN A 39 -52.97 -43.94 25.54
C GLN A 39 -51.60 -43.29 25.21
N GLY A 40 -50.93 -43.72 24.13
CA GLY A 40 -49.61 -43.22 23.74
C GLY A 40 -48.44 -43.89 24.47
N GLU A 41 -48.67 -44.96 25.24
CA GLU A 41 -47.59 -45.67 25.92
C GLU A 41 -46.85 -46.60 24.95
N LEU A 42 -45.52 -46.50 24.93
CA LEU A 42 -44.64 -47.34 24.11
C LEU A 42 -44.23 -48.59 24.89
N THR A 43 -44.62 -49.76 24.41
CA THR A 43 -44.22 -51.04 24.98
C THR A 43 -43.28 -51.79 24.03
N PHE A 44 -42.04 -52.02 24.47
CA PHE A 44 -41.03 -52.76 23.71
C PHE A 44 -41.13 -54.26 23.96
N ARG A 45 -40.92 -55.08 22.92
CA ARG A 45 -40.98 -56.55 23.03
C ARG A 45 -39.88 -57.12 23.92
N SER A 46 -38.69 -56.53 23.89
CA SER A 46 -37.54 -56.93 24.69
C SER A 46 -36.72 -55.72 25.14
N ARG A 47 -35.88 -55.93 26.16
CA ARG A 47 -34.89 -54.93 26.58
C ARG A 47 -33.87 -54.64 25.47
N ASP A 48 -33.53 -55.65 24.67
CA ASP A 48 -32.55 -55.55 23.58
C ASP A 48 -33.08 -54.66 22.45
N ASP A 49 -34.39 -54.69 22.18
CA ASP A 49 -35.05 -53.82 21.21
C ASP A 49 -34.97 -52.34 21.61
N LEU A 50 -35.24 -52.02 22.88
CA LEU A 50 -35.08 -50.66 23.42
C LEU A 50 -33.61 -50.22 23.36
N ALA A 51 -32.68 -51.08 23.78
CA ALA A 51 -31.25 -50.77 23.75
C ALA A 51 -30.78 -50.50 22.31
N GLY A 52 -31.20 -51.32 21.34
CA GLY A 52 -30.88 -51.13 19.93
C GLY A 52 -31.42 -49.82 19.37
N LEU A 53 -32.60 -49.37 19.83
CA LEU A 53 -33.18 -48.10 19.43
C LEU A 53 -32.45 -46.90 20.01
N VAL A 54 -32.09 -46.94 21.30
CA VAL A 54 -31.28 -45.91 21.95
C VAL A 54 -29.91 -45.78 21.29
N VAL A 55 -29.29 -46.91 20.89
CA VAL A 55 -28.03 -46.89 20.12
C VAL A 55 -28.20 -46.24 18.76
N LYS A 56 -29.31 -46.51 18.05
CA LYS A 56 -29.59 -45.85 16.75
C LYS A 56 -29.80 -44.35 16.92
N PHE A 57 -30.50 -43.92 17.96
CA PHE A 57 -30.70 -42.51 18.27
C PHE A 57 -29.36 -41.83 18.62
N SER A 58 -28.56 -42.42 19.50
CA SER A 58 -27.28 -41.83 19.89
C SER A 58 -26.31 -41.74 18.71
N MET A 59 -26.28 -42.74 17.83
CA MET A 59 -25.49 -42.69 16.59
C MET A 59 -25.99 -41.59 15.63
N ALA A 60 -27.30 -41.42 15.49
CA ALA A 60 -27.86 -40.34 14.68
C ALA A 60 -27.46 -38.97 15.23
N LYS A 61 -27.60 -38.75 16.55
CA LYS A 61 -27.19 -37.49 17.20
C LYS A 61 -25.68 -37.24 17.15
N LEU A 62 -24.86 -38.27 17.34
CA LEU A 62 -23.42 -38.15 17.15
C LEU A 62 -23.06 -37.78 15.71
N SER A 63 -23.78 -38.30 14.71
CA SER A 63 -23.55 -37.96 13.31
C SER A 63 -23.95 -36.51 12.98
N GLU A 64 -25.05 -36.03 13.57
CA GLU A 64 -25.53 -34.65 13.44
C GLU A 64 -24.54 -33.68 14.09
N LEU A 65 -24.12 -33.96 15.33
CA LEU A 65 -23.09 -33.18 16.04
C LEU A 65 -21.77 -33.17 15.27
N ALA A 66 -21.36 -34.31 14.69
CA ALA A 66 -20.16 -34.37 13.86
C ALA A 66 -20.31 -33.53 12.57
N ALA A 67 -21.50 -33.48 11.96
CA ALA A 67 -21.76 -32.63 10.81
C ALA A 67 -21.73 -31.14 11.17
N ALA A 68 -22.37 -30.76 12.28
CA ALA A 68 -22.35 -29.39 12.81
C ALA A 68 -20.92 -28.95 13.16
N ALA A 69 -20.13 -29.82 13.82
CA ALA A 69 -18.73 -29.54 14.13
C ALA A 69 -17.89 -29.32 12.86
N ARG A 70 -18.13 -30.10 11.79
CA ARG A 70 -17.45 -29.87 10.49
C ARG A 70 -17.88 -28.57 9.81
N ALA A 71 -19.15 -28.19 9.93
CA ALA A 71 -19.64 -26.93 9.39
C ALA A 71 -19.02 -25.73 10.13
N LEU A 72 -18.94 -25.81 11.47
CA LEU A 72 -18.25 -24.81 12.28
C LEU A 72 -16.76 -24.74 11.95
N ALA A 73 -16.08 -25.88 11.77
CA ALA A 73 -14.68 -25.89 11.37
C ALA A 73 -14.45 -25.19 10.02
N ARG A 74 -15.34 -25.40 9.03
CA ARG A 74 -15.27 -24.69 7.75
C ARG A 74 -15.50 -23.19 7.91
N TYR A 75 -16.47 -22.79 8.72
CA TYR A 75 -16.71 -21.38 9.00
C TYR A 75 -15.51 -20.70 9.65
N VAL A 76 -14.82 -21.39 10.56
CA VAL A 76 -13.55 -20.90 11.14
C VAL A 76 -12.46 -20.80 10.07
N ASP A 77 -12.31 -21.81 9.21
CA ASP A 77 -11.35 -21.75 8.09
C ASP A 77 -11.63 -20.57 7.13
N ASP A 78 -12.91 -20.28 6.85
CA ASP A 78 -13.34 -19.16 6.00
C ASP A 78 -13.02 -17.82 6.67
N LEU A 79 -13.31 -17.67 7.98
CA LEU A 79 -12.95 -16.47 8.75
C LEU A 79 -11.44 -16.25 8.84
N GLU A 80 -10.66 -17.32 9.01
CA GLU A 80 -9.19 -17.23 9.00
C GLU A 80 -8.67 -16.75 7.64
N ALA A 81 -9.28 -17.18 6.54
CA ALA A 81 -8.92 -16.72 5.19
C ALA A 81 -9.29 -15.25 4.96
N GLU A 82 -10.47 -14.80 5.40
CA GLU A 82 -10.87 -13.39 5.32
C GLU A 82 -9.97 -12.47 6.15
N LEU A 83 -9.54 -12.92 7.34
CA LEU A 83 -8.58 -12.20 8.16
C LEU A 83 -7.19 -12.11 7.49
N GLU A 84 -6.74 -13.19 6.84
CA GLU A 84 -5.47 -13.20 6.08
C GLU A 84 -5.51 -12.19 4.92
N GLU A 85 -6.63 -12.13 4.18
CA GLU A 85 -6.83 -11.15 3.10
C GLU A 85 -6.86 -9.70 3.62
N ALA A 86 -7.51 -9.46 4.76
CA ALA A 86 -7.55 -8.14 5.40
C ALA A 86 -6.15 -7.69 5.86
N ASP A 87 -5.36 -8.58 6.45
CA ASP A 87 -3.98 -8.30 6.86
C ASP A 87 -3.08 -7.97 5.65
N ASP A 88 -3.19 -8.73 4.55
CA ASP A 88 -2.46 -8.46 3.32
C ASP A 88 -2.84 -7.09 2.72
N ALA A 89 -4.11 -6.70 2.76
CA ALA A 89 -4.57 -5.39 2.33
C ALA A 89 -3.98 -4.25 3.19
N VAL A 90 -3.91 -4.42 4.52
CA VAL A 90 -3.28 -3.46 5.43
C VAL A 90 -1.78 -3.33 5.16
N VAL A 91 -1.08 -4.45 4.93
CA VAL A 91 0.35 -4.43 4.58
C VAL A 91 0.57 -3.70 3.25
N LYS A 92 -0.29 -3.93 2.25
CA LYS A 92 -0.20 -3.22 0.96
C LYS A 92 -0.42 -1.71 1.13
N LEU A 93 -1.44 -1.29 1.86
CA LEU A 93 -1.70 0.12 2.16
C LEU A 93 -0.52 0.78 2.90
N ARG A 94 0.08 0.09 3.87
CA ARG A 94 1.28 0.61 4.57
C ARG A 94 2.47 0.78 3.63
N LYS A 95 2.70 -0.17 2.71
CA LYS A 95 3.76 -0.04 1.69
C LYS A 95 3.52 1.15 0.76
N GLU A 96 2.27 1.34 0.33
CA GLU A 96 1.87 2.48 -0.51
C GLU A 96 2.08 3.81 0.23
N MET A 97 1.67 3.92 1.51
CA MET A 97 1.91 5.10 2.33
C MET A 97 3.42 5.40 2.48
N VAL A 98 4.23 4.40 2.81
CA VAL A 98 5.70 4.58 2.91
C VAL A 98 6.30 5.03 1.58
N SER A 99 5.84 4.47 0.45
CA SER A 99 6.28 4.91 -0.87
C SER A 99 5.91 6.37 -1.16
N ILE A 100 4.70 6.80 -0.79
CA ILE A 100 4.24 8.20 -0.95
C ILE A 100 5.06 9.13 -0.05
N GLU A 101 5.31 8.76 1.20
CA GLU A 101 6.16 9.52 2.12
C GLU A 101 7.58 9.67 1.57
N GLN A 102 8.18 8.59 1.06
CA GLN A 102 9.50 8.63 0.44
C GLN A 102 9.54 9.52 -0.81
N GLN A 103 8.51 9.45 -1.67
CA GLN A 103 8.39 10.31 -2.85
C GLN A 103 8.25 11.78 -2.45
N SER A 104 7.39 12.09 -1.49
CA SER A 104 7.22 13.47 -1.01
C SER A 104 8.49 14.01 -0.34
N ALA A 105 9.21 13.20 0.43
CA ALA A 105 10.49 13.58 1.03
C ALA A 105 11.56 13.83 -0.05
N ALA A 106 11.62 12.99 -1.09
CA ALA A 106 12.51 13.18 -2.22
C ALA A 106 12.18 14.48 -2.99
N GLU A 107 10.90 14.76 -3.27
CA GLU A 107 10.46 16.00 -3.92
C GLU A 107 10.74 17.24 -3.05
N GLN A 108 10.54 17.18 -1.74
CA GLN A 108 10.92 18.26 -0.82
C GLN A 108 12.43 18.52 -0.82
N SER A 109 13.26 17.48 -0.83
CA SER A 109 14.71 17.64 -0.93
C SER A 109 15.14 18.28 -2.24
N ARG A 110 14.45 17.94 -3.34
CA ARG A 110 14.66 18.53 -4.67
C ARG A 110 14.25 20.00 -4.68
N LEU A 111 13.10 20.36 -4.11
CA LEU A 111 12.66 21.75 -3.96
C LEU A 111 13.69 22.58 -3.18
N ARG A 112 14.20 22.07 -2.05
CA ARG A 112 15.28 22.75 -1.29
C ARG A 112 16.54 22.95 -2.11
N SER A 113 16.93 21.96 -2.92
CA SER A 113 18.10 22.10 -3.80
C SER A 113 17.89 23.17 -4.89
N LEU A 114 16.67 23.29 -5.43
CA LEU A 114 16.31 24.34 -6.38
C LEU A 114 16.22 25.70 -5.67
N GLU A 115 15.81 25.74 -4.40
CA GLU A 115 15.89 26.88 -3.48
C GLU A 115 17.29 27.45 -3.38
N ASP A 116 18.24 26.60 -3.01
CA ASP A 116 19.64 26.98 -2.92
C ASP A 116 20.22 27.42 -4.28
N GLN A 117 19.81 26.77 -5.38
CA GLN A 117 20.27 27.13 -6.73
C GLN A 117 19.81 28.51 -7.18
N LEU A 118 18.53 28.89 -7.00
CA LEU A 118 18.13 30.27 -7.33
C LEU A 118 18.82 31.26 -6.41
N GLY A 119 18.98 30.95 -5.12
CA GLY A 119 19.69 31.85 -4.20
C GLY A 119 21.12 32.15 -4.67
N ARG A 120 21.81 31.16 -5.24
CA ARG A 120 23.13 31.36 -5.87
C ARG A 120 23.05 32.19 -7.15
N LEU A 121 22.08 31.91 -8.02
CA LEU A 121 21.90 32.66 -9.27
C LEU A 121 21.50 34.11 -9.02
N ASP A 122 20.73 34.39 -7.96
CA ASP A 122 20.35 35.75 -7.57
C ASP A 122 21.60 36.57 -7.17
N VAL A 123 22.51 35.97 -6.41
CA VAL A 123 23.80 36.58 -6.07
C VAL A 123 24.67 36.77 -7.31
N GLU A 124 24.80 35.77 -8.19
CA GLU A 124 25.55 35.89 -9.45
C GLU A 124 25.00 37.00 -10.36
N LEU A 125 23.67 37.16 -10.42
CA LEU A 125 23.01 38.23 -11.16
C LEU A 125 23.27 39.60 -10.56
N GLU A 126 23.28 39.71 -9.23
CA GLU A 126 23.57 40.96 -8.53
C GLU A 126 25.04 41.37 -8.71
N GLU A 127 25.98 40.42 -8.63
CA GLU A 127 27.40 40.63 -8.93
C GLU A 127 27.61 41.06 -10.39
N ALA A 128 26.93 40.41 -11.34
CA ALA A 128 27.00 40.77 -12.75
C ALA A 128 26.47 42.19 -13.00
N ARG A 129 25.38 42.60 -12.33
CA ARG A 129 24.85 43.97 -12.41
C ARG A 129 25.84 45.00 -11.88
N GLN A 130 26.44 44.74 -10.71
CA GLN A 130 27.47 45.63 -10.15
C GLN A 130 28.69 45.75 -11.07
N LEU A 131 29.09 44.66 -11.73
CA LEU A 131 30.15 44.70 -12.75
C LEU A 131 29.77 45.56 -13.96
N ILE A 132 28.54 45.45 -14.48
CA ILE A 132 28.05 46.32 -15.58
C ILE A 132 28.07 47.79 -15.14
N ASP A 133 27.56 48.10 -13.95
CA ASP A 133 27.50 49.48 -13.46
C ASP A 133 28.89 50.07 -13.25
N SER A 134 29.84 49.28 -12.71
CA SER A 134 31.24 49.72 -12.55
C SER A 134 31.98 49.88 -13.88
N GLN A 135 31.72 49.02 -14.87
CA GLN A 135 32.27 49.17 -16.22
C GLN A 135 31.68 50.38 -16.95
N ALA A 136 30.38 50.63 -16.81
CA ALA A 136 29.74 51.81 -17.38
C ALA A 136 30.31 53.12 -16.79
N ALA A 137 30.55 53.14 -15.47
CA ALA A 137 31.21 54.27 -14.82
C ALA A 137 32.66 54.46 -15.29
N ALA A 138 33.42 53.37 -15.47
CA ALA A 138 34.78 53.43 -16.00
C ALA A 138 34.82 53.92 -17.47
N GLN A 139 33.86 53.50 -18.30
CA GLN A 139 33.70 53.98 -19.68
C GLN A 139 33.41 55.48 -19.72
N GLN A 140 32.52 55.99 -18.86
CA GLN A 140 32.24 57.43 -18.79
C GLN A 140 33.48 58.25 -18.42
N VAL A 141 34.27 57.79 -17.44
CA VAL A 141 35.53 58.47 -17.06
C VAL A 141 36.55 58.43 -18.21
N ALA A 142 36.65 57.31 -18.93
CA ALA A 142 37.54 57.20 -20.08
C ALA A 142 37.10 58.12 -21.24
N GLU A 143 35.79 58.24 -21.51
CA GLU A 143 35.22 59.14 -22.52
C GLU A 143 35.50 60.61 -22.15
N GLU A 144 35.26 61.01 -20.89
CA GLU A 144 35.59 62.36 -20.40
C GLU A 144 37.09 62.68 -20.50
N GLN A 145 37.97 61.70 -20.23
CA GLN A 145 39.42 61.86 -20.39
C GLN A 145 39.84 61.98 -21.86
N ALA A 146 39.21 61.21 -22.75
CA ALA A 146 39.45 61.29 -24.19
C ALA A 146 39.00 62.65 -24.75
N ASP A 147 37.85 63.15 -24.33
CA ASP A 147 37.33 64.48 -24.70
C ASP A 147 38.25 65.61 -24.19
N ALA A 148 38.72 65.50 -22.94
CA ALA A 148 39.69 66.46 -22.38
C ALA A 148 41.04 66.43 -23.13
N ALA A 149 41.51 65.24 -23.51
CA ALA A 149 42.73 65.09 -24.30
C ALA A 149 42.54 65.66 -25.72
N ALA A 150 41.39 65.43 -26.36
CA ALA A 150 41.05 65.99 -27.67
C ALA A 150 41.01 67.53 -27.64
N LEU A 151 40.46 68.12 -26.59
CA LEU A 151 40.49 69.57 -26.36
C LEU A 151 41.93 70.08 -26.21
N GLN A 152 42.78 69.39 -25.46
CA GLN A 152 44.21 69.76 -25.35
C GLN A 152 44.94 69.66 -26.69
N VAL A 153 44.61 68.68 -27.54
CA VAL A 153 45.15 68.56 -28.91
C VAL A 153 44.75 69.79 -29.73
N LEU A 154 43.49 70.18 -29.69
CA LEU A 154 42.98 71.35 -30.43
C LEU A 154 43.64 72.64 -29.93
N GLU A 155 43.80 72.82 -28.62
CA GLU A 155 44.50 73.96 -28.04
C GLU A 155 45.98 73.99 -28.44
N ALA A 156 46.68 72.84 -28.36
CA ALA A 156 48.08 72.73 -28.77
C ALA A 156 48.26 72.97 -30.28
N GLN A 157 47.34 72.48 -31.12
CA GLN A 157 47.32 72.75 -32.56
C GLN A 157 47.07 74.24 -32.84
N ALA A 158 46.17 74.88 -32.10
CA ALA A 158 45.91 76.32 -32.23
C ALA A 158 47.12 77.16 -31.80
N ALA A 159 47.81 76.78 -30.71
CA ALA A 159 49.04 77.43 -30.26
C ALA A 159 50.18 77.25 -31.28
N ALA A 160 50.39 76.04 -31.77
CA ALA A 160 51.41 75.74 -32.77
C ALA A 160 51.12 76.40 -34.13
N ALA A 161 49.84 76.58 -34.50
CA ALA A 161 49.46 77.36 -35.68
C ALA A 161 49.75 78.86 -35.53
N GLY A 162 49.76 79.37 -34.29
CA GLY A 162 50.19 80.73 -33.96
C GLY A 162 51.71 80.94 -34.08
N GLU A 163 52.51 79.93 -33.71
CA GLU A 163 53.98 79.98 -33.74
C GLU A 163 54.60 79.61 -35.11
N ARG A 164 53.88 78.87 -35.97
CA ARG A 164 54.32 78.48 -37.33
C ARG A 164 54.50 79.63 -38.35
N ARG A 165 54.47 80.89 -37.91
CA ARG A 165 54.89 82.01 -38.77
C ARG A 165 56.40 82.14 -38.90
N GLU A 166 57.19 81.52 -38.02
CA GLU A 166 58.65 81.53 -38.11
C GLU A 166 59.23 80.15 -37.71
N GLU A 167 60.04 79.56 -38.61
CA GLU A 167 60.84 78.33 -38.45
C GLU A 167 60.15 76.95 -38.62
N GLY A 168 60.60 76.22 -39.66
CA GLY A 168 60.19 74.84 -39.94
C GLY A 168 60.79 73.86 -38.94
N SER A 169 60.01 73.52 -37.90
CA SER A 169 60.45 72.66 -36.80
C SER A 169 59.94 71.22 -36.92
N SER A 170 60.86 70.24 -36.84
CA SER A 170 60.56 68.81 -36.81
C SER A 170 59.80 68.37 -35.55
N ASP A 171 59.75 69.21 -34.51
CA ASP A 171 59.06 68.91 -33.26
C ASP A 171 57.55 68.82 -33.42
N GLY A 172 56.98 69.56 -34.38
CA GLY A 172 55.54 69.48 -34.68
C GLY A 172 55.12 68.13 -35.26
N VAL A 173 56.00 67.45 -36.00
CA VAL A 173 55.73 66.10 -36.53
C VAL A 173 55.82 65.06 -35.41
N ARG A 174 56.77 65.23 -34.49
CA ARG A 174 56.96 64.32 -33.36
C ARG A 174 55.80 64.39 -32.37
N LEU A 175 55.29 65.59 -32.07
CA LEU A 175 54.10 65.79 -31.25
C LEU A 175 52.84 65.18 -31.91
N ALA A 176 52.68 65.34 -33.24
CA ALA A 176 51.56 64.75 -33.97
C ALA A 176 51.57 63.22 -33.93
N ILE A 177 52.74 62.59 -34.09
CA ILE A 177 52.89 61.13 -33.98
C ILE A 177 52.58 60.66 -32.55
N GLU A 178 53.06 61.35 -31.51
CA GLU A 178 52.73 61.01 -30.11
C GLU A 178 51.23 61.11 -29.81
N MET A 179 50.55 62.12 -30.39
CA MET A 179 49.09 62.29 -30.25
C MET A 179 48.32 61.19 -30.98
N GLU A 180 48.75 60.84 -32.19
CA GLU A 180 48.14 59.77 -32.99
C GLU A 180 48.31 58.39 -32.32
N THR A 181 49.48 58.12 -31.73
CA THR A 181 49.68 56.89 -30.92
C THR A 181 48.78 56.85 -29.69
N LYS A 182 48.61 57.98 -28.98
CA LYS A 182 47.70 58.05 -27.82
C LYS A 182 46.24 57.86 -28.22
N LEU A 183 45.82 58.40 -29.36
CA LEU A 183 44.47 58.19 -29.88
C LEU A 183 44.23 56.72 -30.27
N MET A 184 45.20 56.07 -30.93
CA MET A 184 45.11 54.63 -31.23
C MET A 184 45.06 53.77 -29.95
N GLU A 185 45.84 54.12 -28.92
CA GLU A 185 45.81 53.42 -27.63
C GLU A 185 44.42 53.55 -26.99
N LEU A 186 43.86 54.77 -26.92
CA LEU A 186 42.52 55.02 -26.38
C LEU A 186 41.41 54.33 -27.20
N GLU A 187 41.49 54.32 -28.54
CA GLU A 187 40.55 53.59 -29.39
C GLU A 187 40.62 52.07 -29.14
N SER A 188 41.83 51.53 -28.94
CA SER A 188 42.01 50.11 -28.63
C SER A 188 41.46 49.74 -27.24
N GLU A 189 41.61 50.63 -26.26
CA GLU A 189 41.05 50.48 -24.92
C GLU A 189 39.52 50.56 -24.94
N ALA A 190 38.94 51.48 -25.72
CA ALA A 190 37.50 51.60 -25.91
C ALA A 190 36.90 50.34 -26.56
N LEU A 191 37.54 49.80 -27.60
CA LEU A 191 37.12 48.53 -28.22
C LEU A 191 37.23 47.34 -27.26
N ALA A 192 38.29 47.27 -26.44
CA ALA A 192 38.42 46.24 -25.41
C ALA A 192 37.33 46.35 -24.33
N ALA A 193 36.99 47.59 -23.93
CA ALA A 193 35.92 47.85 -22.99
C ALA A 193 34.55 47.43 -23.56
N GLU A 194 34.26 47.75 -24.83
CA GLU A 194 33.03 47.35 -25.50
C GLU A 194 32.89 45.83 -25.62
N GLN A 195 33.98 45.13 -25.95
CA GLN A 195 34.00 43.66 -25.96
C GLN A 195 33.77 43.07 -24.57
N SER A 196 34.35 43.67 -23.52
CA SER A 196 34.14 43.23 -22.15
C SER A 196 32.70 43.43 -21.69
N LYS A 197 32.07 44.56 -22.04
CA LYS A 197 30.67 44.86 -21.76
C LYS A 197 29.76 43.85 -22.45
N ALA A 198 29.98 43.58 -23.73
CA ALA A 198 29.21 42.59 -24.48
C ALA A 198 29.34 41.17 -23.89
N GLN A 199 30.51 40.81 -23.34
CA GLN A 199 30.67 39.53 -22.63
C GLN A 199 29.87 39.49 -21.32
N VAL A 200 29.86 40.57 -20.55
CA VAL A 200 29.10 40.63 -19.29
C VAL A 200 27.60 40.62 -19.56
N GLU A 201 27.12 41.35 -20.58
CA GLU A 201 25.71 41.32 -21.01
C GLU A 201 25.25 39.91 -21.42
N ARG A 202 26.11 39.16 -22.14
CA ARG A 202 25.82 37.74 -22.47
C ARG A 202 25.72 36.87 -21.21
N ARG A 203 26.65 37.04 -20.25
CA ARG A 203 26.61 36.30 -18.97
C ARG A 203 25.37 36.63 -18.16
N LEU A 204 24.95 37.90 -18.15
CA LEU A 204 23.71 38.33 -17.49
C LEU A 204 22.50 37.65 -18.14
N ALA A 205 22.41 37.65 -19.47
CA ALA A 205 21.32 37.00 -20.19
C ALA A 205 21.27 35.48 -19.94
N GLU A 206 22.44 34.81 -19.92
CA GLU A 206 22.53 33.38 -19.59
C GLU A 206 22.10 33.09 -18.14
N ALA A 207 22.50 33.93 -17.19
CA ALA A 207 22.11 33.80 -15.79
C ALA A 207 20.59 34.03 -15.60
N GLN A 208 20.01 35.02 -16.30
CA GLN A 208 18.57 35.25 -16.32
C GLN A 208 17.80 34.05 -16.90
N ALA A 209 18.25 33.50 -18.03
CA ALA A 209 17.63 32.33 -18.62
C ALA A 209 17.69 31.10 -17.68
N LYS A 210 18.81 30.91 -16.96
CA LYS A 210 18.93 29.86 -15.94
C LYS A 210 17.98 30.09 -14.76
N GLN A 211 17.83 31.34 -14.31
CA GLN A 211 16.91 31.72 -13.23
C GLN A 211 15.44 31.43 -13.62
N GLU A 212 15.04 31.81 -14.83
CA GLU A 212 13.70 31.54 -15.36
C GLU A 212 13.42 30.03 -15.48
N ALA A 213 14.38 29.26 -16.03
CA ALA A 213 14.25 27.81 -16.15
C ALA A 213 14.13 27.11 -14.79
N ALA A 214 14.89 27.55 -13.79
CA ALA A 214 14.80 27.02 -12.43
C ALA A 214 13.50 27.44 -11.73
N ALA A 215 12.98 28.65 -11.97
CA ALA A 215 11.67 29.07 -11.47
C ALA A 215 10.52 28.25 -12.10
N GLU A 216 10.60 27.93 -13.39
CA GLU A 216 9.63 27.02 -14.02
C GLU A 216 9.73 25.60 -13.46
N ALA A 217 10.95 25.10 -13.19
CA ALA A 217 11.15 23.80 -12.58
C ALA A 217 10.48 23.73 -11.20
N ARG A 218 10.62 24.78 -10.37
CA ARG A 218 9.91 24.88 -9.09
C ARG A 218 8.40 24.85 -9.26
N LYS A 219 7.83 25.63 -10.18
CA LYS A 219 6.38 25.61 -10.45
C LYS A 219 5.88 24.23 -10.86
N ARG A 220 6.68 23.47 -11.62
CA ARG A 220 6.34 22.08 -12.00
C ARG A 220 6.39 21.15 -10.79
N ASP A 221 7.41 21.27 -9.95
CA ASP A 221 7.57 20.42 -8.76
C ASP A 221 6.53 20.77 -7.67
N GLU A 222 6.16 22.05 -7.49
CA GLU A 222 5.05 22.49 -6.63
C GLU A 222 3.70 21.89 -7.07
N ARG A 223 3.44 21.85 -8.38
CA ARG A 223 2.22 21.20 -8.91
C ARG A 223 2.20 19.71 -8.61
N ARG A 224 3.33 19.01 -8.74
CA ARG A 224 3.43 17.58 -8.39
C ARG A 224 3.18 17.34 -6.91
N MET A 225 3.75 18.17 -6.04
CA MET A 225 3.49 18.11 -4.60
C MET A 225 2.00 18.29 -4.27
N LEU A 226 1.32 19.23 -4.94
CA LEU A 226 -0.14 19.42 -4.79
C LEU A 226 -0.94 18.22 -5.31
N GLU A 227 -0.55 17.62 -6.44
CA GLU A 227 -1.18 16.40 -6.97
C GLU A 227 -0.99 15.21 -6.01
N LEU A 228 0.19 15.05 -5.41
CA LEU A 228 0.46 14.02 -4.39
C LEU A 228 -0.36 14.26 -3.12
N GLN A 229 -0.49 15.51 -2.67
CA GLN A 229 -1.35 15.87 -1.54
C GLN A 229 -2.82 15.55 -1.81
N GLN A 230 -3.33 15.91 -3.00
CA GLN A 230 -4.71 15.58 -3.38
C GLN A 230 -4.95 14.07 -3.41
N ARG A 231 -4.02 13.28 -3.95
CA ARG A 231 -4.11 11.81 -3.91
C ARG A 231 -4.08 11.26 -2.50
N ALA A 232 -3.27 11.83 -1.61
CA ALA A 232 -3.24 11.43 -0.21
C ALA A 232 -4.56 11.75 0.51
N GLU A 233 -5.13 12.94 0.30
CA GLU A 233 -6.45 13.31 0.83
C GLU A 233 -7.58 12.42 0.29
N GLU A 234 -7.55 12.10 -1.01
CA GLU A 234 -8.53 11.18 -1.62
C GLU A 234 -8.43 9.77 -1.03
N ALA A 235 -7.20 9.28 -0.82
CA ALA A 235 -6.97 7.99 -0.18
C ALA A 235 -7.50 7.99 1.27
N GLU A 236 -7.23 9.04 2.04
CA GLU A 236 -7.73 9.22 3.41
C GLU A 236 -9.27 9.24 3.45
N ARG A 237 -9.92 10.08 2.63
CA ARG A 237 -11.38 10.12 2.53
C ARG A 237 -11.97 8.77 2.14
N SER A 238 -11.33 8.05 1.22
CA SER A 238 -11.80 6.71 0.81
C SER A 238 -11.68 5.69 1.95
N ALA A 239 -10.64 5.79 2.78
CA ALA A 239 -10.46 4.95 3.96
C ALA A 239 -11.48 5.29 5.06
N GLU A 240 -11.75 6.59 5.28
CA GLU A 240 -12.79 7.05 6.21
C GLU A 240 -14.18 6.56 5.80
N LEU A 241 -14.53 6.66 4.51
CA LEU A 241 -15.81 6.17 3.99
C LEU A 241 -15.97 4.65 4.21
N LYS A 242 -14.91 3.87 3.93
CA LYS A 242 -14.90 2.43 4.19
C LYS A 242 -15.02 2.12 5.69
N ALA A 243 -14.31 2.85 6.55
CA ALA A 243 -14.41 2.67 8.00
C ALA A 243 -15.81 3.02 8.54
N ALA A 244 -16.44 4.06 8.00
CA ALA A 244 -17.82 4.44 8.32
C ALA A 244 -18.82 3.37 7.84
N GLU A 245 -18.62 2.80 6.65
CA GLU A 245 -19.44 1.70 6.13
C GLU A 245 -19.34 0.46 7.01
N VAL A 246 -18.12 0.04 7.38
CA VAL A 246 -17.89 -1.08 8.31
C VAL A 246 -18.55 -0.81 9.66
N SER A 247 -18.42 0.41 10.20
CA SER A 247 -19.06 0.80 11.45
C SER A 247 -20.59 0.73 11.37
N ARG A 248 -21.18 1.14 10.23
CA ARG A 248 -22.63 1.03 10.00
C ARG A 248 -23.07 -0.43 9.96
N VAL A 249 -22.36 -1.28 9.23
CA VAL A 249 -22.66 -2.72 9.15
C VAL A 249 -22.56 -3.37 10.53
N MET A 250 -21.57 -3.00 11.34
CA MET A 250 -21.44 -3.47 12.71
C MET A 250 -22.65 -3.06 13.56
N LEU A 251 -23.07 -1.79 13.52
CA LEU A 251 -24.26 -1.32 14.25
C LEU A 251 -25.56 -2.01 13.80
N GLU A 252 -25.74 -2.22 12.49
CA GLU A 252 -26.87 -2.98 11.94
C GLU A 252 -26.86 -4.44 12.43
N SER A 253 -25.67 -5.06 12.46
CA SER A 253 -25.50 -6.41 12.99
C SER A 253 -25.80 -6.48 14.48
N GLU A 254 -25.35 -5.53 15.30
CA GLU A 254 -25.63 -5.44 16.73
C GLU A 254 -27.14 -5.24 17.00
N ALA A 255 -27.79 -4.38 16.21
CA ALA A 255 -29.24 -4.19 16.28
C ALA A 255 -30.00 -5.47 15.93
N SER A 256 -29.55 -6.22 14.92
CA SER A 256 -30.14 -7.52 14.55
C SER A 256 -29.95 -8.56 15.66
N VAL A 257 -28.76 -8.62 16.28
CA VAL A 257 -28.46 -9.53 17.39
C VAL A 257 -29.30 -9.20 18.62
N THR A 258 -29.47 -7.93 18.96
CA THR A 258 -30.33 -7.53 20.10
C THR A 258 -31.81 -7.84 19.85
N LYS A 259 -32.29 -7.68 18.60
CA LYS A 259 -33.64 -8.08 18.22
C LYS A 259 -33.84 -9.59 18.35
N LEU A 260 -32.89 -10.38 17.84
CA LEU A 260 -32.91 -11.84 17.95
C LEU A 260 -32.87 -12.30 19.42
N LYS A 261 -32.04 -11.68 20.26
CA LYS A 261 -32.01 -11.95 21.72
C LYS A 261 -33.37 -11.70 22.36
N ARG A 262 -34.04 -10.58 22.05
CA ARG A 262 -35.39 -10.29 22.57
C ARG A 262 -36.44 -11.30 22.09
N GLN A 263 -36.39 -11.70 20.82
CA GLN A 263 -37.29 -12.74 20.30
C GLN A 263 -37.07 -14.07 21.02
N LEU A 264 -35.82 -14.43 21.29
CA LEU A 264 -35.45 -15.65 22.01
C LEU A 264 -35.95 -15.61 23.47
N GLU A 265 -35.80 -14.48 24.18
CA GLU A 265 -36.37 -14.28 25.52
C GLU A 265 -37.91 -14.36 25.52
N GLN A 266 -38.57 -13.77 24.53
CA GLN A 266 -40.03 -13.86 24.39
C GLN A 266 -40.51 -15.29 24.16
N LEU A 267 -39.81 -16.05 23.33
CA LEU A 267 -40.10 -17.46 23.11
C LEU A 267 -39.89 -18.29 24.38
N GLN A 268 -38.81 -18.05 25.12
CA GLN A 268 -38.57 -18.73 26.40
C GLN A 268 -39.67 -18.43 27.42
N LEU A 269 -40.14 -17.18 27.50
CA LEU A 269 -41.26 -16.81 28.36
C LEU A 269 -42.59 -17.43 27.91
N ALA A 270 -42.85 -17.48 26.60
CA ALA A 270 -44.04 -18.13 26.04
C ALA A 270 -44.03 -19.64 26.29
N GLN A 271 -42.88 -20.30 26.12
CA GLN A 271 -42.67 -21.71 26.43
C GLN A 271 -42.92 -21.99 27.92
N ALA A 272 -42.32 -21.20 28.81
CA ALA A 272 -42.53 -21.34 30.26
C ALA A 272 -43.99 -21.07 30.69
N ALA A 273 -44.73 -20.23 29.94
CA ALA A 273 -46.16 -19.99 30.17
C ALA A 273 -47.04 -21.14 29.64
N ALA A 274 -46.69 -21.72 28.48
CA ALA A 274 -47.38 -22.87 27.90
C ALA A 274 -47.18 -24.15 28.73
N GLU A 275 -45.97 -24.38 29.25
CA GLU A 275 -45.68 -25.46 30.21
C GLU A 275 -46.55 -25.36 31.48
N LYS A 276 -46.87 -24.14 31.92
CA LYS A 276 -47.77 -23.90 33.06
C LYS A 276 -49.25 -24.06 32.72
N SER A 277 -49.66 -23.90 31.46
CA SER A 277 -51.06 -23.99 31.04
C SER A 277 -51.47 -25.36 30.49
N GLY A 278 -50.51 -26.26 30.25
CA GLY A 278 -50.77 -27.62 29.77
C GLY A 278 -51.32 -27.70 28.34
N GLN A 279 -51.19 -26.64 27.55
CA GLN A 279 -51.58 -26.61 26.13
C GLN A 279 -50.36 -26.87 25.24
N SER A 280 -50.48 -27.79 24.26
CA SER A 280 -49.40 -28.14 23.33
C SER A 280 -49.08 -26.97 22.39
N PHE A 281 -47.88 -26.42 22.51
CA PHE A 281 -47.40 -25.27 21.72
C PHE A 281 -46.48 -25.68 20.55
N ASP A 282 -46.33 -26.99 20.31
CA ASP A 282 -45.29 -27.57 19.47
C ASP A 282 -45.30 -27.03 18.03
N ALA A 283 -46.48 -26.90 17.42
CA ALA A 283 -46.60 -26.42 16.04
C ALA A 283 -46.24 -24.92 15.85
N GLN A 284 -46.44 -24.07 16.86
CA GLN A 284 -46.09 -22.65 16.79
C GLN A 284 -44.62 -22.40 17.15
N ALA A 285 -44.05 -23.22 18.04
CA ALA A 285 -42.64 -23.14 18.42
C ALA A 285 -41.71 -23.54 17.26
N ASP A 286 -42.07 -24.56 16.49
CA ASP A 286 -41.30 -25.00 15.32
C ASP A 286 -41.32 -23.96 14.20
N GLN A 287 -42.49 -23.36 13.90
CA GLN A 287 -42.60 -22.28 12.91
C GLN A 287 -41.73 -21.06 13.26
N LEU A 288 -41.67 -20.69 14.54
CA LEU A 288 -40.86 -19.55 15.00
C LEU A 288 -39.36 -19.87 15.06
N ARG A 289 -38.97 -21.13 15.33
CA ARG A 289 -37.57 -21.58 15.23
C ARG A 289 -37.06 -21.53 13.80
N ASP A 290 -37.87 -21.94 12.83
CA ASP A 290 -37.53 -21.87 11.42
C ASP A 290 -37.39 -20.40 10.97
N GLU A 291 -38.31 -19.52 11.39
CA GLU A 291 -38.25 -18.09 11.08
C GLU A 291 -37.02 -17.40 11.68
N ILE A 292 -36.63 -17.75 12.91
CA ILE A 292 -35.42 -17.22 13.56
C ILE A 292 -34.16 -17.74 12.86
N SER A 293 -34.13 -19.02 12.48
CA SER A 293 -33.00 -19.63 11.77
C SER A 293 -32.82 -19.02 10.37
N GLU A 294 -33.92 -18.73 9.68
CA GLU A 294 -33.89 -18.05 8.38
C GLU A 294 -33.46 -16.57 8.51
N GLN A 295 -33.86 -15.89 9.58
CA GLN A 295 -33.39 -14.53 9.88
C GLN A 295 -31.90 -14.49 10.26
N LEU A 296 -31.41 -15.48 11.01
CA LEU A 296 -29.99 -15.59 11.38
C LEU A 296 -29.10 -15.86 10.16
N THR A 297 -29.55 -16.72 9.25
CA THR A 297 -28.84 -17.03 8.00
C THR A 297 -28.87 -15.85 7.02
N ARG A 298 -29.95 -15.06 6.96
CA ARG A 298 -29.96 -13.79 6.21
C ARG A 298 -29.05 -12.74 6.81
N ALA A 299 -29.03 -12.58 8.14
CA ALA A 299 -28.19 -11.58 8.80
C ALA A 299 -26.69 -11.91 8.63
N THR A 300 -26.30 -13.19 8.75
CA THR A 300 -24.92 -13.63 8.51
C THR A 300 -24.50 -13.51 7.04
N LYS A 301 -25.41 -13.76 6.10
CA LYS A 301 -25.14 -13.57 4.66
C LYS A 301 -25.06 -12.09 4.25
N ALA A 302 -25.75 -11.19 4.96
CA ALA A 302 -25.70 -9.74 4.71
C ALA A 302 -24.51 -9.05 5.40
N ALA A 303 -23.97 -9.63 6.47
CA ALA A 303 -22.77 -9.16 7.16
C ALA A 303 -21.46 -9.58 6.45
N ALA A 304 -21.52 -10.51 5.49
CA ALA A 304 -20.40 -10.83 4.63
C ALA A 304 -20.11 -9.63 3.69
N PRO A 305 -18.90 -9.03 3.74
CA PRO A 305 -18.57 -7.90 2.87
C PRO A 305 -18.68 -8.33 1.38
N PRO A 306 -19.00 -7.39 0.47
CA PRO A 306 -19.02 -7.69 -0.95
C PRO A 306 -17.63 -8.14 -1.39
N THR A 307 -17.50 -9.43 -1.69
CA THR A 307 -16.30 -10.03 -2.26
C THR A 307 -15.93 -9.24 -3.51
N ALA A 308 -14.82 -8.52 -3.43
CA ALA A 308 -14.24 -7.84 -4.55
C ALA A 308 -13.91 -8.89 -5.63
N SER A 309 -14.57 -8.78 -6.78
CA SER A 309 -14.19 -9.56 -7.97
C SER A 309 -12.75 -9.23 -8.34
N PRO A 310 -11.81 -10.19 -8.39
CA PRO A 310 -10.52 -9.95 -9.00
C PRO A 310 -10.68 -10.12 -10.51
N ALA A 311 -10.97 -9.01 -11.20
CA ALA A 311 -10.63 -8.87 -12.60
C ALA A 311 -9.13 -8.52 -12.67
N SER A 312 -8.28 -9.53 -12.84
CA SER A 312 -6.92 -9.35 -13.32
C SER A 312 -6.53 -10.60 -14.11
N GLU A 313 -6.74 -10.51 -15.42
CA GLU A 313 -6.12 -11.38 -16.41
C GLU A 313 -4.64 -11.02 -16.55
N ALA A 314 -3.75 -11.93 -16.15
CA ALA A 314 -2.35 -12.01 -16.59
C ALA A 314 -1.81 -13.44 -16.33
N PRO A 315 -0.84 -13.92 -17.11
CA PRO A 315 -0.96 -15.21 -17.81
C PRO A 315 -0.26 -16.43 -17.17
N GLU A 316 -0.68 -17.60 -17.65
CA GLU A 316 0.06 -18.87 -17.79
C GLU A 316 0.58 -19.63 -16.55
N GLN A 317 -0.33 -20.44 -16.02
CA GLN A 317 -0.18 -21.87 -15.65
C GLN A 317 1.24 -22.48 -15.59
N LEU A 318 1.90 -22.32 -14.44
CA LEU A 318 2.62 -23.42 -13.81
C LEU A 318 1.64 -24.09 -12.84
N ALA A 319 1.48 -25.41 -12.93
CA ALA A 319 0.53 -26.19 -12.12
C ALA A 319 0.62 -25.80 -10.64
N LYS A 320 -0.31 -24.93 -10.18
CA LYS A 320 -0.33 -24.43 -8.82
C LYS A 320 -0.56 -25.61 -7.89
N ALA A 321 0.42 -25.89 -7.05
CA ALA A 321 0.26 -26.82 -5.94
C ALA A 321 -1.01 -26.44 -5.16
N PRO A 322 -1.80 -27.44 -4.70
CA PRO A 322 -3.04 -27.16 -3.98
C PRO A 322 -2.77 -26.23 -2.78
N ALA A 323 -3.77 -25.39 -2.47
CA ALA A 323 -3.72 -24.50 -1.32
C ALA A 323 -3.45 -25.31 -0.04
N LEU A 324 -2.53 -24.83 0.81
CA LEU A 324 -2.11 -25.54 2.04
C LEU A 324 -3.28 -25.84 2.99
N SER A 325 -4.33 -25.01 2.98
CA SER A 325 -5.57 -25.22 3.75
C SER A 325 -6.36 -26.47 3.31
N ARG A 326 -6.24 -26.86 2.04
CA ARG A 326 -6.94 -28.02 1.46
C ARG A 326 -6.09 -29.30 1.47
N MET A 327 -4.80 -29.18 1.77
CA MET A 327 -3.90 -30.34 1.85
C MET A 327 -4.17 -31.15 3.10
N LYS A 328 -4.25 -32.47 2.93
CA LYS A 328 -4.35 -33.42 4.04
C LYS A 328 -2.99 -33.54 4.71
N ARG A 329 -2.97 -34.00 5.97
CA ARG A 329 -1.73 -34.23 6.73
C ARG A 329 -0.70 -35.06 5.96
N ALA A 330 -1.14 -36.12 5.27
CA ALA A 330 -0.26 -36.96 4.46
C ALA A 330 0.43 -36.17 3.34
N ASP A 331 -0.31 -35.30 2.65
CA ASP A 331 0.24 -34.47 1.57
C ASP A 331 1.19 -33.39 2.11
N LEU A 332 0.87 -32.81 3.28
CA LEU A 332 1.74 -31.84 3.96
C LEU A 332 3.06 -32.48 4.40
N VAL A 333 3.01 -33.70 4.97
CA VAL A 333 4.21 -34.45 5.35
C VAL A 333 5.04 -34.79 4.11
N ALA A 334 4.41 -35.26 3.03
CA ALA A 334 5.10 -35.58 1.79
C ALA A 334 5.79 -34.34 1.17
N GLU A 335 5.15 -33.16 1.22
CA GLU A 335 5.78 -31.92 0.74
C GLU A 335 6.92 -31.46 1.64
N CYS A 336 6.80 -31.60 2.98
CA CYS A 336 7.90 -31.33 3.90
C CYS A 336 9.10 -32.25 3.65
N GLU A 337 8.87 -33.56 3.49
CA GLU A 337 9.91 -34.54 3.20
C GLU A 337 10.60 -34.28 1.85
N ALA A 338 9.82 -33.96 0.81
CA ALA A 338 10.36 -33.60 -0.51
C ALA A 338 11.26 -32.35 -0.46
N ARG A 339 11.01 -31.46 0.50
CA ARG A 339 11.79 -30.23 0.73
C ARG A 339 12.90 -30.40 1.77
N GLY A 340 13.07 -31.60 2.35
CA GLY A 340 14.06 -31.87 3.38
C GLY A 340 13.79 -31.16 4.71
N MET A 341 12.54 -30.80 4.98
CA MET A 341 12.11 -30.21 6.26
C MET A 341 11.69 -31.28 7.27
N SER A 342 11.64 -30.90 8.55
CA SER A 342 11.07 -31.76 9.59
C SER A 342 9.61 -32.09 9.29
N SER A 343 9.29 -33.39 9.21
CA SER A 343 7.93 -33.92 9.11
C SER A 343 7.22 -34.01 10.47
N ASP A 344 7.94 -33.73 11.56
CA ASP A 344 7.43 -33.85 12.91
C ASP A 344 6.65 -32.60 13.30
N GLY A 345 5.38 -32.80 13.71
CA GLY A 345 4.51 -31.73 14.18
C GLY A 345 3.02 -32.00 13.99
N THR A 346 2.24 -31.06 14.49
CA THR A 346 0.81 -30.92 14.21
C THR A 346 0.57 -30.40 12.79
N VAL A 347 -0.64 -30.59 12.26
CA VAL A 347 -1.01 -30.10 10.91
C VAL A 347 -0.80 -28.59 10.78
N VAL A 348 -1.05 -27.84 11.86
CA VAL A 348 -0.89 -26.38 11.90
C VAL A 348 0.58 -26.00 11.78
N GLU A 349 1.47 -26.66 12.50
CA GLU A 349 2.92 -26.43 12.43
C GLU A 349 3.48 -26.75 11.04
N LEU A 350 3.06 -27.88 10.45
CA LEU A 350 3.46 -28.26 9.09
C LEU A 350 2.99 -27.23 8.04
N ARG A 351 1.76 -26.71 8.16
CA ARG A 351 1.25 -25.64 7.31
C ARG A 351 2.04 -24.35 7.49
N ALA A 352 2.34 -23.96 8.73
CA ALA A 352 3.12 -22.77 9.02
C ALA A 352 4.54 -22.84 8.41
N SER A 353 5.23 -23.97 8.58
CA SER A 353 6.54 -24.20 7.97
C SER A 353 6.49 -24.15 6.44
N LEU A 354 5.50 -24.80 5.83
CA LEU A 354 5.32 -24.78 4.37
C LEU A 354 4.93 -23.40 3.83
N ARG A 355 4.16 -22.60 4.57
CA ARG A 355 3.87 -21.20 4.21
C ARG A 355 5.16 -20.38 4.09
N VAL A 356 6.05 -20.50 5.08
CA VAL A 356 7.33 -19.81 5.08
C VAL A 356 8.19 -20.24 3.88
N GLU A 357 8.30 -21.54 3.62
CA GLU A 357 9.09 -22.03 2.47
C GLU A 357 8.50 -21.67 1.12
N ARG A 358 7.17 -21.78 0.93
CA ARG A 358 6.54 -21.34 -0.32
C ARG A 358 6.74 -19.84 -0.54
N LYS A 359 6.71 -19.03 0.53
CA LYS A 359 7.04 -17.60 0.45
C LYS A 359 8.50 -17.39 0.05
N ARG A 360 9.44 -18.15 0.63
CA ARG A 360 10.86 -18.13 0.26
C ARG A 360 11.07 -18.45 -1.22
N ASP A 361 10.38 -19.46 -1.74
CA ASP A 361 10.46 -19.83 -3.16
C ASP A 361 9.93 -18.72 -4.09
N LEU A 362 8.87 -18.01 -3.69
CA LEU A 362 8.36 -16.88 -4.47
C LEU A 362 9.38 -15.75 -4.57
N LEU A 363 10.07 -15.42 -3.46
CA LEU A 363 11.13 -14.40 -3.45
C LEU A 363 12.33 -14.83 -4.29
N VAL A 364 12.66 -16.11 -4.28
CA VAL A 364 13.72 -16.68 -5.13
C VAL A 364 13.31 -16.63 -6.61
N ALA A 365 12.07 -17.00 -6.94
CA ALA A 365 11.52 -16.90 -8.29
C ALA A 365 11.55 -15.44 -8.80
N GLU A 366 11.18 -14.48 -7.95
CA GLU A 366 11.25 -13.05 -8.29
C GLU A 366 12.68 -12.61 -8.66
N LEU A 367 13.70 -13.07 -7.93
CA LEU A 367 15.10 -12.80 -8.27
C LEU A 367 15.57 -13.56 -9.52
N ASN A 368 15.06 -14.76 -9.75
CA ASN A 368 15.34 -15.54 -10.96
C ASN A 368 14.76 -14.87 -12.20
N ASP A 369 13.55 -14.31 -12.12
CA ASP A 369 12.91 -13.54 -13.18
C ASP A 369 13.70 -12.25 -13.50
N ARG A 370 14.39 -11.70 -12.50
CA ARG A 370 15.35 -10.59 -12.66
C ARG A 370 16.71 -11.02 -13.24
N GLY A 371 16.86 -12.29 -13.64
CA GLY A 371 18.04 -12.83 -14.33
C GLY A 371 19.14 -13.36 -13.42
N TRP A 372 18.91 -13.48 -12.12
CA TRP A 372 19.87 -14.10 -11.21
C TRP A 372 19.71 -15.62 -11.19
N SER A 373 20.79 -16.36 -10.95
CA SER A 373 20.66 -17.82 -10.78
C SER A 373 20.08 -18.16 -9.41
N ASP A 374 19.36 -19.30 -9.32
CA ASP A 374 18.71 -19.77 -8.08
C ASP A 374 19.68 -19.81 -6.88
N ALA A 375 20.90 -20.29 -7.11
CA ALA A 375 21.94 -20.36 -6.10
C ALA A 375 22.40 -18.96 -5.62
N GLN A 376 22.45 -17.97 -6.53
CA GLN A 376 22.78 -16.58 -6.18
C GLN A 376 21.62 -15.91 -5.42
N ALA A 377 20.40 -16.10 -5.89
CA ALA A 377 19.19 -15.58 -5.26
C ALA A 377 19.05 -16.07 -3.82
N ARG A 378 19.12 -17.40 -3.59
CA ARG A 378 19.04 -18.00 -2.25
C ARG A 378 20.16 -17.52 -1.34
N ARG A 379 21.40 -17.44 -1.84
CA ARG A 379 22.55 -16.96 -1.04
C ARG A 379 22.42 -15.49 -0.67
N ALA A 380 21.91 -14.65 -1.57
CA ALA A 380 21.69 -13.25 -1.31
C ALA A 380 20.56 -13.06 -0.29
N LEU A 381 19.41 -13.68 -0.51
CA LEU A 381 18.25 -13.63 0.40
C LEU A 381 18.62 -14.13 1.80
N THR A 382 19.38 -15.23 1.92
CA THR A 382 19.83 -15.74 3.23
C THR A 382 20.72 -14.73 3.96
N ALA A 383 21.54 -13.96 3.24
CA ALA A 383 22.44 -12.98 3.85
C ALA A 383 21.73 -11.73 4.38
N VAL A 384 20.54 -11.41 3.88
CA VAL A 384 19.76 -10.22 4.24
C VAL A 384 18.42 -10.56 4.88
N SER A 385 18.33 -11.73 5.52
CA SER A 385 17.12 -12.16 6.23
C SER A 385 15.86 -12.18 5.34
N TRP A 386 16.01 -12.58 4.09
CA TRP A 386 14.95 -12.73 3.08
C TRP A 386 14.29 -11.42 2.61
N ASP A 387 15.01 -10.30 2.66
CA ASP A 387 14.61 -9.03 2.04
C ASP A 387 15.05 -8.95 0.56
N VAL A 388 14.12 -8.70 -0.37
CA VAL A 388 14.39 -8.71 -1.82
C VAL A 388 15.25 -7.53 -2.24
N ASP A 389 14.97 -6.33 -1.75
CA ASP A 389 15.66 -5.12 -2.19
C ASP A 389 17.11 -5.09 -1.67
N ALA A 390 17.30 -5.49 -0.41
CA ALA A 390 18.62 -5.69 0.16
C ALA A 390 19.39 -6.81 -0.58
N ALA A 391 18.71 -7.89 -0.99
CA ALA A 391 19.34 -8.97 -1.75
C ALA A 391 19.79 -8.49 -3.14
N VAL A 392 18.98 -7.68 -3.82
CA VAL A 392 19.32 -7.05 -5.10
C VAL A 392 20.55 -6.15 -4.95
N ALA A 393 20.62 -5.33 -3.89
CA ALA A 393 21.79 -4.49 -3.63
C ALA A 393 23.08 -5.31 -3.42
N VAL A 394 22.98 -6.43 -2.69
CA VAL A 394 24.11 -7.37 -2.49
C VAL A 394 24.52 -8.04 -3.80
N LEU A 395 23.57 -8.38 -4.67
CA LEU A 395 23.86 -9.01 -5.97
C LEU A 395 24.50 -8.01 -6.95
N GLN A 396 23.99 -6.78 -7.01
CA GLN A 396 24.52 -5.72 -7.86
C GLN A 396 25.96 -5.35 -7.46
N SER A 397 26.23 -5.17 -6.16
CA SER A 397 27.58 -4.88 -5.66
C SER A 397 28.60 -6.00 -5.96
N LYS A 398 28.19 -7.27 -5.91
CA LYS A 398 29.06 -8.40 -6.28
C LYS A 398 29.27 -8.52 -7.79
N SER A 399 28.28 -8.18 -8.60
CA SER A 399 28.40 -8.23 -10.06
C SER A 399 29.36 -7.16 -10.59
N SER A 400 29.36 -5.96 -10.01
CA SER A 400 30.28 -4.88 -10.40
C SER A 400 31.75 -5.17 -10.03
N LEU A 401 31.97 -5.96 -8.98
CA LEU A 401 33.30 -6.45 -8.57
C LEU A 401 33.87 -7.52 -9.52
N LYS A 402 33.02 -8.24 -10.26
CA LYS A 402 33.45 -9.32 -11.17
C LYS A 402 33.70 -8.84 -12.61
N ALA A 403 33.25 -7.63 -12.94
CA ALA A 403 33.42 -6.99 -14.24
C ALA A 403 34.68 -6.10 -14.34
N LYS A 404 35.39 -5.91 -13.22
CA LYS A 404 36.74 -5.34 -13.17
C LYS A 404 37.74 -6.47 -13.03
#